data_AF-A0A5C7J620-F1
#
_entry.id   AF-A0A5C7J620-F1
#
_cell.length_a   1.000
_cell.length_b   1.000
_cell.length_c   1.000
_cell.angle_alpha   90.00
_cell.angle_beta   90.00
_cell.angle_gamma   90.00
#
_symmetry.space_group_name_H-M   'P 1'
#
loop_
_entity.id
_entity.type
_entity.pdbx_description
1 polymer ?
#
loop_
_entity_poly.entity_id
_entity_poly.type
_entity_poly.pdbx_seq_one_letter_code
_entity_poly.pdbx_strand_id
1 'polypeptide(L)'
;MVVPYNPHMGGGSSHGNGSGPDSWSKTGVIAGVVGAIAAVVAILVAVLIAAGDHDSGAQTASKAAPASAPNVEADTTPQSGDAGPQCSAAQVAAGWGPERERFTLASSAPHPVFNSISDNDVFGNEFDFVSVKDANDTDEGGWCDSIEAADGDVLWLRLYVENSASDLLADDNWEGTGMALDTRARFEVQTERSTRVEVTGFVTSSTTQPMEIWDGIEVISPDVIRLDPVNGSEILYSNAHGNGIDLNYDLWSPTGTPLGYEQLDGRMRPGYQYSVYVFAKVRVTAVG
;
A
#
# COMPACT_ATOMS: atom_id res chain seq x y z
N MET A 1 0.54 11.00 -3.83
CA MET A 1 0.18 11.80 -5.04
C MET A 1 -1.34 11.79 -5.23
N VAL A 2 -2.05 12.93 -5.20
CA VAL A 2 -3.50 13.01 -5.48
C VAL A 2 -3.71 13.64 -6.85
N VAL A 3 -4.29 12.89 -7.79
CA VAL A 3 -4.72 13.41 -9.10
C VAL A 3 -6.24 13.69 -9.03
N PRO A 4 -6.73 14.85 -9.48
CA PRO A 4 -8.15 15.16 -9.45
C PRO A 4 -8.93 14.33 -10.48
N TYR A 5 -10.08 13.81 -10.03
CA TYR A 5 -11.11 13.18 -10.86
C TYR A 5 -11.58 14.12 -11.99
N ASN A 6 -11.56 13.64 -13.23
CA ASN A 6 -12.02 14.35 -14.42
C ASN A 6 -13.23 13.63 -15.06
N PRO A 7 -14.48 14.06 -14.83
CA PRO A 7 -15.64 13.40 -15.41
C PRO A 7 -16.05 14.04 -16.73
N HIS A 8 -15.31 13.81 -17.82
CA HIS A 8 -15.83 14.11 -19.17
C HIS A 8 -15.23 13.21 -20.25
N MET A 9 -15.96 12.15 -20.60
CA MET A 9 -16.01 11.61 -21.97
C MET A 9 -17.49 11.42 -22.31
N GLY A 10 -18.05 12.39 -23.03
CA GLY A 10 -19.41 12.37 -23.52
C GLY A 10 -19.56 11.43 -24.72
N GLY A 11 -20.52 10.52 -24.64
CA GLY A 11 -21.11 9.82 -25.77
C GLY A 11 -22.55 10.29 -25.94
N GLY A 12 -22.80 11.10 -26.97
CA GLY A 12 -24.14 11.59 -27.28
C GLY A 12 -25.05 10.51 -27.84
N SER A 13 -26.33 10.54 -27.46
CA SER A 13 -27.42 10.16 -28.34
C SER A 13 -28.71 10.88 -27.96
N SER A 14 -29.42 11.28 -28.99
CA SER A 14 -30.53 12.23 -29.05
C SER A 14 -31.91 11.59 -28.93
N HIS A 15 -32.89 12.44 -28.56
CA HIS A 15 -34.35 12.42 -28.80
C HIS A 15 -35.27 12.04 -27.63
N GLY A 16 -36.21 12.95 -27.33
CA GLY A 16 -37.44 12.64 -26.58
C GLY A 16 -38.06 13.83 -25.83
N ASN A 17 -38.85 14.62 -26.54
CA ASN A 17 -39.54 15.84 -26.09
C ASN A 17 -40.65 15.57 -25.05
N GLY A 18 -40.80 16.42 -24.04
CA GLY A 18 -41.88 16.33 -23.05
C GLY A 18 -41.95 17.54 -22.11
N SER A 19 -42.84 18.48 -22.43
CA SER A 19 -43.08 19.78 -21.80
C SER A 19 -44.04 19.75 -20.60
N GLY A 20 -43.74 20.47 -19.50
CA GLY A 20 -44.69 20.87 -18.44
C GLY A 20 -44.02 21.28 -17.11
N PRO A 21 -44.59 22.22 -16.30
CA PRO A 21 -43.85 23.44 -15.92
C PRO A 21 -43.51 23.66 -14.43
N ASP A 22 -42.46 24.47 -14.25
CA ASP A 22 -42.21 25.59 -13.31
C ASP A 22 -42.06 25.44 -11.79
N SER A 23 -40.88 25.95 -11.37
CA SER A 23 -40.54 26.66 -10.13
C SER A 23 -40.37 25.80 -8.87
N TRP A 24 -39.30 25.90 -8.08
CA TRP A 24 -38.88 27.08 -7.32
C TRP A 24 -37.36 27.21 -7.22
N SER A 25 -36.85 28.41 -7.51
CA SER A 25 -35.51 28.89 -7.20
C SER A 25 -35.44 29.48 -5.79
N LYS A 26 -34.46 29.09 -4.97
CA LYS A 26 -33.82 30.01 -4.00
C LYS A 26 -32.34 29.69 -3.84
N THR A 27 -31.56 30.53 -4.51
CA THR A 27 -30.14 30.78 -4.29
C THR A 27 -29.90 31.27 -2.87
N GLY A 28 -28.96 30.65 -2.16
CA GLY A 28 -28.39 31.14 -0.90
C GLY A 28 -26.88 31.03 -0.99
N VAL A 29 -26.23 32.18 -1.21
CA VAL A 29 -24.79 32.37 -1.31
C VAL A 29 -24.14 32.13 0.06
N ILE A 30 -23.12 31.27 0.14
CA ILE A 30 -22.03 31.42 1.10
C ILE A 30 -20.73 31.40 0.31
N ALA A 31 -20.04 32.54 0.34
CA ALA A 31 -18.70 32.74 -0.19
C ALA A 31 -17.67 32.60 0.94
N GLY A 32 -16.48 32.07 0.61
CA GLY A 32 -15.31 31.93 1.49
C GLY A 32 -15.27 30.57 2.19
N VAL A 33 -14.29 29.70 1.94
CA VAL A 33 -12.86 29.91 2.25
C VAL A 33 -11.95 29.28 1.18
N VAL A 34 -10.90 30.02 0.86
CA VAL A 34 -9.74 29.66 0.05
C VAL A 34 -8.87 28.62 0.76
N GLY A 35 -8.41 27.63 -0.01
CA GLY A 35 -7.08 26.99 0.08
C GLY A 35 -6.41 26.84 1.45
N ALA A 36 -6.41 25.60 1.95
CA ALA A 36 -5.38 24.92 2.73
C ALA A 36 -5.92 23.49 2.88
N ILE A 37 -5.28 22.40 2.46
CA ILE A 37 -4.03 21.86 2.98
C ILE A 37 -3.51 20.87 1.92
N ALA A 38 -2.44 21.25 1.23
CA ALA A 38 -1.46 20.33 0.69
C ALA A 38 -0.25 20.44 1.62
N ALA A 39 -0.26 19.70 2.73
CA ALA A 39 0.88 19.54 3.65
C ALA A 39 0.48 18.67 4.85
N VAL A 40 0.54 17.34 4.69
CA VAL A 40 0.94 16.36 5.73
C VAL A 40 1.40 15.16 4.89
N VAL A 41 2.68 14.97 4.57
CA VAL A 41 3.78 14.54 5.44
C VAL A 41 5.10 15.07 4.85
N ALA A 42 5.73 16.05 5.51
CA ALA A 42 7.15 16.39 5.34
C ALA A 42 7.57 17.46 6.36
N ILE A 43 8.05 17.07 7.54
CA ILE A 43 8.93 17.89 8.41
C ILE A 43 9.81 16.88 9.18
N LEU A 44 11.11 16.74 8.88
CA LEU A 44 12.21 17.60 9.37
C LEU A 44 13.48 17.36 8.54
N VAL A 45 14.08 18.41 7.95
CA VAL A 45 15.54 18.47 7.72
C VAL A 45 16.05 19.87 8.11
N ALA A 46 17.19 19.88 8.79
CA ALA A 46 17.90 21.02 9.31
C ALA A 46 18.48 21.96 8.22
N VAL A 47 18.80 23.18 8.64
CA VAL A 47 19.16 24.34 7.80
C VAL A 47 20.69 24.49 7.62
N LEU A 48 21.08 25.14 6.49
CA LEU A 48 22.27 25.99 6.19
C LEU A 48 23.37 25.31 5.32
N ILE A 49 23.99 25.89 4.26
CA ILE A 49 24.02 27.21 3.60
C ILE A 49 24.73 27.07 2.21
N ALA A 50 24.29 27.85 1.20
CA ALA A 50 24.98 28.45 0.01
C ALA A 50 25.85 27.61 -0.96
N ALA A 51 26.05 27.93 -2.25
CA ALA A 51 25.47 28.82 -3.26
C ALA A 51 26.20 28.55 -4.61
N GLY A 52 25.53 28.85 -5.74
CA GLY A 52 26.13 29.03 -7.08
C GLY A 52 26.18 27.75 -7.95
N ASP A 53 25.95 27.77 -9.26
CA ASP A 53 25.58 28.80 -10.21
C ASP A 53 25.01 28.08 -11.46
N HIS A 54 24.23 28.78 -12.28
CA HIS A 54 23.59 28.30 -13.50
C HIS A 54 24.59 27.91 -14.61
N ASP A 55 24.31 26.85 -15.39
CA ASP A 55 24.33 26.98 -16.85
C ASP A 55 23.53 25.89 -17.59
N SER A 56 23.16 26.26 -18.81
CA SER A 56 22.17 25.75 -19.73
C SER A 56 22.79 24.76 -20.73
N GLY A 57 22.02 23.81 -21.25
CA GLY A 57 22.48 23.06 -22.43
C GLY A 57 21.63 21.85 -22.80
N ALA A 58 20.63 22.06 -23.66
CA ALA A 58 19.97 20.99 -24.39
C ALA A 58 20.90 20.45 -25.49
N GLN A 59 21.03 19.13 -25.64
CA GLN A 59 21.27 18.50 -26.94
C GLN A 59 20.63 17.11 -27.04
N THR A 60 20.08 16.90 -28.23
CA THR A 60 19.27 15.79 -28.72
C THR A 60 20.10 14.62 -29.28
N ALA A 61 19.51 13.41 -29.15
CA ALA A 61 19.44 12.32 -30.13
C ALA A 61 20.60 11.32 -30.32
N SER A 62 20.18 10.04 -30.24
CA SER A 62 20.43 8.95 -31.23
C SER A 62 21.53 7.90 -30.95
N LYS A 63 21.04 6.66 -30.74
CA LYS A 63 21.43 5.42 -31.44
C LYS A 63 22.76 4.70 -31.08
N ALA A 64 22.58 3.63 -30.31
CA ALA A 64 23.18 2.28 -30.37
C ALA A 64 24.71 2.08 -30.47
N ALA A 65 25.24 1.50 -29.36
CA ALA A 65 26.36 0.57 -29.12
C ALA A 65 27.54 0.43 -30.11
N PRO A 66 28.76 0.22 -29.55
CA PRO A 66 29.40 -1.09 -29.75
C PRO A 66 30.10 -1.70 -28.52
N ALA A 67 30.10 -3.04 -28.54
CA ALA A 67 30.96 -4.06 -27.94
C ALA A 67 32.04 -3.73 -26.87
N SER A 68 31.83 -4.34 -25.70
CA SER A 68 32.73 -5.16 -24.85
C SER A 68 34.20 -4.77 -24.61
N ALA A 69 34.51 -4.52 -23.33
CA ALA A 69 35.84 -4.59 -22.70
C ALA A 69 35.69 -5.28 -21.32
N PRO A 70 36.79 -5.79 -20.70
CA PRO A 70 36.86 -7.15 -20.19
C PRO A 70 36.29 -7.36 -18.77
N ASN A 71 35.85 -8.60 -18.54
CA ASN A 71 35.38 -9.14 -17.27
C ASN A 71 36.48 -9.00 -16.20
N VAL A 72 36.29 -8.07 -15.28
CA VAL A 72 36.88 -8.15 -13.94
C VAL A 72 35.74 -8.63 -13.06
N GLU A 73 35.79 -9.90 -12.66
CA GLU A 73 34.94 -10.42 -11.58
C GLU A 73 35.26 -9.60 -10.34
N ALA A 74 34.43 -8.59 -10.07
CA ALA A 74 34.38 -7.96 -8.78
C ALA A 74 33.68 -8.94 -7.85
N ASP A 75 34.43 -9.47 -6.89
CA ASP A 75 33.88 -10.07 -5.67
C ASP A 75 33.07 -9.00 -4.93
N THR A 76 31.76 -8.94 -5.22
CA THR A 76 30.81 -8.03 -4.60
C THR A 76 30.10 -8.71 -3.44
N THR A 77 30.85 -9.34 -2.53
CA THR A 77 30.26 -9.70 -1.24
C THR A 77 30.20 -8.42 -0.40
N PRO A 78 29.02 -7.79 -0.17
CA PRO A 78 28.95 -6.61 0.68
C PRO A 78 29.21 -7.04 2.13
N GLN A 79 30.16 -6.41 2.81
CA GLN A 79 30.28 -6.55 4.26
C GLN A 79 29.06 -5.91 4.93
N SER A 80 28.17 -6.75 5.45
CA SER A 80 26.84 -6.44 6.01
C SER A 80 26.87 -5.84 7.43
N GLY A 81 27.77 -4.91 7.71
CA GLY A 81 27.98 -4.41 9.09
C GLY A 81 27.55 -2.97 9.39
N ASP A 82 27.52 -2.08 8.38
CA ASP A 82 27.38 -0.63 8.57
C ASP A 82 26.30 0.03 7.68
N ALA A 83 25.70 -0.72 6.76
CA ALA A 83 24.55 -0.26 5.99
C ALA A 83 23.29 -0.80 6.68
N GLY A 84 22.37 0.08 7.11
CA GLY A 84 21.07 -0.31 7.66
C GLY A 84 20.26 -1.16 6.67
N PRO A 85 19.08 -1.69 7.07
CA PRO A 85 18.35 -2.67 6.28
C PRO A 85 18.17 -2.28 4.80
N GLN A 86 18.42 -3.20 3.88
CA GLN A 86 18.30 -2.97 2.44
C GLN A 86 17.48 -4.07 1.77
N CYS A 87 16.67 -3.70 0.79
CA CYS A 87 15.94 -4.66 -0.04
C CYS A 87 16.92 -5.61 -0.74
N SER A 88 16.67 -6.92 -0.66
CA SER A 88 17.59 -7.91 -1.22
C SER A 88 17.59 -7.87 -2.74
N ALA A 89 18.75 -8.01 -3.39
CA ALA A 89 18.84 -7.98 -4.85
C ALA A 89 18.02 -9.08 -5.55
N ALA A 90 17.74 -10.20 -4.86
CA ALA A 90 17.00 -11.32 -5.42
C ALA A 90 15.47 -11.17 -5.37
N GLN A 91 14.93 -10.27 -4.52
CA GLN A 91 13.49 -10.04 -4.28
C GLN A 91 12.68 -11.34 -4.28
N VAL A 92 12.92 -12.17 -3.26
CA VAL A 92 12.25 -13.47 -3.12
C VAL A 92 11.01 -13.29 -2.28
N ALA A 93 9.83 -13.26 -2.92
CA ALA A 93 8.56 -13.27 -2.21
C ALA A 93 8.38 -14.60 -1.44
N ALA A 94 7.84 -14.53 -0.23
CA ALA A 94 7.47 -15.73 0.53
C ALA A 94 6.25 -16.45 -0.07
N GLY A 95 5.57 -15.77 -1.02
CA GLY A 95 4.45 -16.27 -1.77
C GLY A 95 3.16 -15.58 -1.36
N TRP A 96 2.08 -15.93 -2.05
CA TRP A 96 0.75 -15.39 -1.80
C TRP A 96 -0.31 -16.46 -2.09
N GLY A 97 -1.52 -16.24 -1.58
CA GLY A 97 -2.61 -17.13 -1.88
C GLY A 97 -3.98 -16.73 -1.31
N PRO A 98 -5.00 -17.56 -1.56
CA PRO A 98 -5.01 -18.56 -2.64
C PRO A 98 -5.03 -17.88 -4.02
N GLU A 99 -4.85 -18.68 -5.08
CA GLU A 99 -5.18 -18.25 -6.45
C GLU A 99 -6.63 -17.76 -6.49
N ARG A 100 -6.84 -16.58 -7.08
CA ARG A 100 -8.14 -15.93 -7.22
C ARG A 100 -8.21 -15.21 -8.56
N GLU A 101 -9.42 -14.88 -8.98
CA GLU A 101 -9.64 -14.19 -10.25
C GLU A 101 -8.89 -12.85 -10.29
N ARG A 102 -8.29 -12.56 -11.44
CA ARG A 102 -7.58 -11.31 -11.71
C ARG A 102 -8.51 -10.36 -12.45
N PHE A 103 -8.56 -9.14 -11.95
CA PHE A 103 -9.29 -8.02 -12.52
C PHE A 103 -8.33 -6.89 -12.88
N THR A 104 -8.86 -5.85 -13.50
CA THR A 104 -8.13 -4.62 -13.81
C THR A 104 -8.92 -3.42 -13.32
N LEU A 105 -8.28 -2.26 -13.18
CA LEU A 105 -8.97 -1.01 -12.82
C LEU A 105 -10.12 -0.70 -13.81
N ALA A 106 -9.94 -1.05 -15.09
CA ALA A 106 -10.96 -0.85 -16.12
C ALA A 106 -12.08 -1.89 -16.11
N SER A 107 -11.87 -3.03 -15.44
CA SER A 107 -12.80 -4.17 -15.39
C SER A 107 -12.75 -4.81 -14.00
N SER A 108 -13.24 -4.08 -13.00
CA SER A 108 -13.32 -4.51 -11.61
C SER A 108 -14.25 -5.70 -11.40
N ALA A 109 -14.13 -6.34 -10.23
CA ALA A 109 -14.88 -7.55 -9.91
C ALA A 109 -16.40 -7.29 -9.79
N PRO A 110 -17.25 -8.23 -10.23
CA PRO A 110 -18.70 -8.12 -10.05
C PRO A 110 -19.18 -8.61 -8.68
N HIS A 111 -18.28 -8.83 -7.71
CA HIS A 111 -18.55 -9.30 -6.36
C HIS A 111 -17.41 -8.88 -5.41
N PRO A 112 -17.63 -8.87 -4.08
CA PRO A 112 -16.58 -8.57 -3.11
C PRO A 112 -15.40 -9.55 -3.22
N VAL A 113 -14.21 -9.02 -3.43
CA VAL A 113 -12.95 -9.76 -3.47
C VAL A 113 -11.84 -8.78 -3.11
N PHE A 114 -10.83 -9.25 -2.37
CA PHE A 114 -9.73 -8.38 -2.00
C PHE A 114 -8.57 -8.50 -2.96
N ASN A 115 -7.94 -7.35 -3.23
CA ASN A 115 -6.59 -7.28 -3.77
C ASN A 115 -6.42 -8.11 -5.04
N SER A 116 -7.38 -7.97 -5.95
CA SER A 116 -7.47 -8.74 -7.19
C SER A 116 -7.26 -7.87 -8.43
N ILE A 117 -6.91 -6.58 -8.29
CA ILE A 117 -6.52 -5.73 -9.41
C ILE A 117 -5.04 -5.96 -9.77
N SER A 118 -4.76 -6.23 -11.04
CA SER A 118 -3.41 -6.52 -11.53
C SER A 118 -2.65 -5.30 -12.07
N ASP A 119 -3.34 -4.19 -12.34
CA ASP A 119 -2.82 -3.00 -13.02
C ASP A 119 -3.17 -1.69 -12.27
N ASN A 120 -3.16 -1.72 -10.94
CA ASN A 120 -3.34 -0.51 -10.14
C ASN A 120 -2.20 0.47 -10.46
N ASP A 121 -2.52 1.67 -10.91
CA ASP A 121 -1.55 2.65 -11.40
C ASP A 121 -0.69 3.26 -10.28
N VAL A 122 -1.17 3.18 -9.04
CA VAL A 122 -0.47 3.68 -7.86
C VAL A 122 0.24 2.56 -7.11
N PHE A 123 -0.46 1.45 -6.85
CA PHE A 123 0.07 0.35 -6.04
C PHE A 123 0.77 -0.74 -6.88
N GLY A 124 0.34 -0.95 -8.13
CA GLY A 124 0.82 -2.02 -8.99
C GLY A 124 -0.07 -3.26 -8.95
N ASN A 125 0.55 -4.44 -8.82
CA ASN A 125 -0.17 -5.71 -8.76
C ASN A 125 -0.61 -5.97 -7.32
N GLU A 126 -1.91 -5.92 -7.05
CA GLU A 126 -2.42 -6.03 -5.68
C GLU A 126 -2.32 -7.45 -5.09
N PHE A 127 -1.90 -8.45 -5.86
CA PHE A 127 -1.61 -9.79 -5.32
C PHE A 127 -0.39 -9.80 -4.39
N ASP A 128 0.51 -8.85 -4.59
CA ASP A 128 1.68 -8.55 -3.78
C ASP A 128 1.33 -7.35 -2.87
N PHE A 129 0.67 -7.64 -1.75
CA PHE A 129 0.06 -6.64 -0.88
C PHE A 129 0.71 -6.52 0.50
N VAL A 130 1.72 -7.32 0.79
CA VAL A 130 2.53 -7.24 2.01
C VAL A 130 3.95 -6.89 1.62
N SER A 131 4.49 -5.82 2.22
CA SER A 131 5.84 -5.34 1.90
C SER A 131 6.57 -4.89 3.16
N VAL A 132 7.89 -4.89 3.08
CA VAL A 132 8.79 -4.52 4.18
C VAL A 132 9.76 -3.42 3.77
N LYS A 133 10.21 -2.63 4.75
CA LYS A 133 11.15 -1.51 4.57
C LYS A 133 11.89 -1.20 5.88
N ASP A 134 13.09 -0.61 5.81
CA ASP A 134 13.78 -0.05 7.00
C ASP A 134 12.89 0.99 7.70
N ALA A 135 12.72 0.88 9.03
CA ALA A 135 11.94 1.84 9.80
C ALA A 135 12.54 3.26 9.84
N ASN A 136 13.83 3.41 9.49
CA ASN A 136 14.49 4.71 9.39
C ASN A 136 14.40 5.34 7.99
N ASP A 137 14.01 4.58 6.98
CA ASP A 137 13.83 5.14 5.64
C ASP A 137 12.47 5.87 5.57
N THR A 138 12.53 7.17 5.34
CA THR A 138 11.36 8.07 5.31
C THR A 138 10.84 8.37 3.91
N ASP A 139 11.46 7.80 2.86
CA ASP A 139 11.03 8.02 1.49
C ASP A 139 9.67 7.36 1.21
N GLU A 140 8.94 7.84 0.19
CA GLU A 140 7.62 7.29 -0.17
C GLU A 140 7.72 5.86 -0.72
N GLY A 141 8.83 5.55 -1.41
CA GLY A 141 9.14 4.23 -1.99
C GLY A 141 10.01 3.35 -1.09
N GLY A 142 10.72 2.39 -1.69
CA GLY A 142 11.68 1.52 -0.96
C GLY A 142 11.04 0.31 -0.27
N TRP A 143 9.82 -0.06 -0.68
CA TRP A 143 9.14 -1.27 -0.22
C TRP A 143 9.59 -2.47 -1.05
N CYS A 144 9.76 -3.61 -0.40
CA CYS A 144 10.19 -4.85 -1.04
C CYS A 144 9.59 -6.10 -0.40
N ASP A 145 9.77 -7.24 -1.08
CA ASP A 145 9.28 -8.54 -0.63
C ASP A 145 10.31 -9.27 0.22
N SER A 146 11.59 -8.90 0.07
CA SER A 146 12.65 -9.40 0.93
C SER A 146 13.67 -8.34 1.27
N ILE A 147 14.13 -8.38 2.52
CA ILE A 147 15.03 -7.39 3.11
C ILE A 147 16.14 -8.07 3.89
N GLU A 148 17.37 -7.57 3.71
CA GLU A 148 18.53 -7.96 4.49
C GLU A 148 18.60 -7.08 5.73
N ALA A 149 18.68 -7.70 6.91
CA ALA A 149 18.69 -7.01 8.20
C ALA A 149 19.54 -7.75 9.25
N ALA A 150 20.03 -7.02 10.23
CA ALA A 150 20.88 -7.49 11.32
C ALA A 150 20.23 -7.29 12.69
N ASP A 151 20.85 -7.83 13.74
CA ASP A 151 20.38 -7.67 15.12
C ASP A 151 20.17 -6.19 15.49
N GLY A 152 19.03 -5.90 16.12
CA GLY A 152 18.69 -4.55 16.58
C GLY A 152 17.95 -3.70 15.55
N ASP A 153 17.96 -4.07 14.27
CA ASP A 153 17.22 -3.36 13.22
C ASP A 153 15.71 -3.37 13.51
N VAL A 154 15.04 -2.31 13.06
CA VAL A 154 13.58 -2.17 13.15
C VAL A 154 13.05 -1.97 11.75
N LEU A 155 12.03 -2.75 11.40
CA LEU A 155 11.45 -2.77 10.06
C LEU A 155 10.01 -2.31 10.13
N TRP A 156 9.59 -1.53 9.13
CA TRP A 156 8.18 -1.34 8.82
C TRP A 156 7.66 -2.51 8.01
N LEU A 157 6.51 -3.03 8.40
CA LEU A 157 5.64 -3.86 7.59
C LEU A 157 4.49 -2.99 7.07
N ARG A 158 4.06 -3.25 5.84
CA ARG A 158 2.90 -2.63 5.22
C ARG A 158 2.02 -3.70 4.60
N LEU A 159 0.73 -3.64 4.87
CA LEU A 159 -0.31 -4.46 4.28
C LEU A 159 -1.32 -3.53 3.60
N TYR A 160 -1.49 -3.69 2.29
CA TYR A 160 -2.48 -2.94 1.49
C TYR A 160 -3.77 -3.75 1.36
N VAL A 161 -4.92 -3.11 1.58
CA VAL A 161 -6.24 -3.76 1.42
C VAL A 161 -7.13 -2.93 0.53
N GLU A 162 -7.61 -3.54 -0.54
CA GLU A 162 -8.57 -2.96 -1.46
C GLU A 162 -9.65 -3.98 -1.77
N ASN A 163 -10.91 -3.57 -1.68
CA ASN A 163 -12.03 -4.39 -2.12
C ASN A 163 -12.26 -4.13 -3.62
N SER A 164 -11.75 -5.04 -4.44
CA SER A 164 -11.69 -4.94 -5.92
C SER A 164 -13.03 -5.11 -6.61
N ALA A 165 -14.12 -5.19 -5.85
CA ALA A 165 -15.46 -5.07 -6.37
C ALA A 165 -15.66 -3.71 -7.06
N SER A 166 -16.46 -3.71 -8.13
CA SER A 166 -16.83 -2.49 -8.84
C SER A 166 -17.60 -1.52 -7.94
N ASP A 167 -17.23 -0.24 -8.01
CA ASP A 167 -17.94 0.88 -7.37
C ASP A 167 -19.43 0.93 -7.71
N LEU A 168 -19.84 0.35 -8.85
CA LEU A 168 -21.25 0.24 -9.26
C LEU A 168 -22.07 -0.66 -8.32
N LEU A 169 -21.40 -1.48 -7.50
CA LEU A 169 -22.03 -2.34 -6.49
C LEU A 169 -22.09 -1.66 -5.11
N ALA A 170 -21.63 -0.41 -5.01
CA ALA A 170 -21.76 0.39 -3.82
C ALA A 170 -23.18 0.97 -3.67
N ASP A 171 -23.58 1.21 -2.42
CA ASP A 171 -24.75 2.01 -2.06
C ASP A 171 -24.27 3.14 -1.14
N ASP A 172 -25.00 4.25 -1.10
CA ASP A 172 -24.76 5.39 -0.20
C ASP A 172 -25.04 5.02 1.27
N ASN A 173 -25.85 4.00 1.52
CA ASN A 173 -26.20 3.51 2.86
C ASN A 173 -25.22 2.45 3.40
N TRP A 174 -24.10 2.19 2.72
CA TRP A 174 -23.12 1.17 3.09
C TRP A 174 -23.66 -0.27 3.09
N GLU A 175 -24.75 -0.53 2.36
CA GLU A 175 -25.44 -1.84 2.30
C GLU A 175 -25.40 -2.48 0.90
N GLY A 176 -24.60 -1.92 -0.02
CA GLY A 176 -24.48 -2.40 -1.39
C GLY A 176 -23.95 -3.85 -1.47
N THR A 177 -24.29 -4.55 -2.56
CA THR A 177 -23.86 -5.94 -2.77
C THR A 177 -22.34 -6.10 -2.94
N GLY A 178 -21.63 -5.00 -3.19
CA GLY A 178 -20.17 -4.97 -3.27
C GLY A 178 -19.46 -4.86 -1.92
N MET A 179 -20.17 -4.77 -0.80
CA MET A 179 -19.55 -4.59 0.52
C MET A 179 -18.82 -5.85 1.02
N ALA A 180 -17.59 -5.66 1.49
CA ALA A 180 -16.89 -6.67 2.27
C ALA A 180 -17.17 -6.43 3.78
N LEU A 181 -17.65 -7.48 4.46
CA LEU A 181 -18.11 -7.43 5.85
C LEU A 181 -17.22 -8.27 6.78
N ASP A 182 -17.26 -7.95 8.07
CA ASP A 182 -16.41 -8.56 9.12
C ASP A 182 -14.93 -8.58 8.72
N THR A 183 -14.51 -7.55 7.98
CA THR A 183 -13.18 -7.47 7.39
C THR A 183 -12.14 -7.34 8.49
N ARG A 184 -11.16 -8.23 8.50
CA ARG A 184 -10.09 -8.25 9.50
C ARG A 184 -8.74 -8.50 8.84
N ALA A 185 -7.70 -7.89 9.38
CA ALA A 185 -6.33 -8.20 9.01
C ALA A 185 -5.48 -8.61 10.23
N ARG A 186 -4.43 -9.37 9.96
CA ARG A 186 -3.40 -9.73 10.94
C ARG A 186 -2.05 -9.92 10.26
N PHE A 187 -0.99 -9.83 11.04
CA PHE A 187 0.33 -10.36 10.68
C PHE A 187 0.63 -11.62 11.49
N GLU A 188 1.35 -12.54 10.88
CA GLU A 188 1.92 -13.71 11.54
C GLU A 188 3.42 -13.76 11.26
N VAL A 189 4.23 -13.90 12.31
CA VAL A 189 5.66 -14.09 12.20
C VAL A 189 5.95 -15.57 12.30
N GLN A 190 6.77 -16.11 11.39
CA GLN A 190 7.26 -17.47 11.49
C GLN A 190 7.92 -17.71 12.86
N THR A 191 7.45 -18.71 13.59
CA THR A 191 7.91 -18.98 14.96
C THR A 191 9.30 -19.63 15.02
N GLU A 192 9.71 -20.28 13.95
CA GLU A 192 11.02 -20.91 13.82
C GLU A 192 12.12 -19.87 13.68
N ARG A 193 13.23 -20.08 14.41
CA ARG A 193 14.42 -19.22 14.32
C ARG A 193 15.25 -19.67 13.14
N SER A 194 15.65 -18.74 12.31
CA SER A 194 16.32 -19.03 11.04
C SER A 194 17.13 -17.81 10.59
N THR A 195 18.02 -18.01 9.62
CA THR A 195 18.67 -16.91 8.87
C THR A 195 17.71 -16.28 7.84
N ARG A 196 16.53 -16.86 7.67
CA ARG A 196 15.43 -16.42 6.82
C ARG A 196 14.13 -16.60 7.59
N VAL A 197 13.46 -15.50 7.93
CA VAL A 197 12.22 -15.52 8.71
C VAL A 197 11.11 -14.87 7.89
N GLU A 198 10.02 -15.60 7.70
CA GLU A 198 8.84 -15.10 6.99
C GLU A 198 7.94 -14.26 7.92
N VAL A 199 7.35 -13.21 7.34
CA VAL A 199 6.16 -12.56 7.90
C VAL A 199 5.04 -12.61 6.88
N THR A 200 3.91 -13.18 7.27
CA THR A 200 2.73 -13.31 6.43
C THR A 200 1.64 -12.34 6.89
N GLY A 201 1.13 -11.52 5.99
CA GLY A 201 -0.06 -10.71 6.22
C GLY A 201 -1.30 -11.44 5.69
N PHE A 202 -2.40 -11.34 6.44
CA PHE A 202 -3.66 -11.96 6.06
C PHE A 202 -4.79 -10.94 6.07
N VAL A 203 -5.73 -11.10 5.15
CA VAL A 203 -6.99 -10.36 5.11
C VAL A 203 -8.13 -11.35 5.01
N THR A 204 -9.14 -11.17 5.86
CA THR A 204 -10.34 -12.01 5.91
C THR A 204 -11.59 -11.17 5.76
N SER A 205 -12.65 -11.76 5.21
CA SER A 205 -14.01 -11.21 5.25
C SER A 205 -15.04 -12.33 5.14
N SER A 206 -16.21 -12.12 5.75
CA SER A 206 -17.32 -13.06 5.68
C SER A 206 -18.04 -13.06 4.33
N THR A 207 -17.80 -12.07 3.46
CA THR A 207 -18.51 -11.89 2.19
C THR A 207 -17.63 -11.91 0.94
N THR A 208 -16.31 -12.05 1.07
CA THR A 208 -15.40 -12.15 -0.07
C THR A 208 -15.20 -13.58 -0.55
N GLN A 209 -14.78 -13.73 -1.81
CA GLN A 209 -14.36 -15.00 -2.39
C GLN A 209 -12.96 -14.84 -2.99
N PRO A 210 -11.91 -15.44 -2.39
CA PRO A 210 -11.92 -16.26 -1.17
C PRO A 210 -12.23 -15.46 0.11
N MET A 211 -12.59 -16.15 1.19
CA MET A 211 -12.85 -15.54 2.50
C MET A 211 -11.58 -15.13 3.24
N GLU A 212 -10.42 -15.63 2.82
CA GLU A 212 -9.10 -15.26 3.31
C GLU A 212 -8.14 -15.16 2.12
N ILE A 213 -7.31 -14.13 2.12
CA ILE A 213 -6.12 -14.00 1.28
C ILE A 213 -4.90 -13.79 2.18
N TRP A 214 -3.74 -14.16 1.67
CA TRP A 214 -2.45 -13.97 2.33
C TRP A 214 -1.36 -13.63 1.34
N ASP A 215 -0.33 -12.95 1.84
CA ASP A 215 0.89 -12.62 1.13
C ASP A 215 2.02 -12.43 2.16
N GLY A 216 3.27 -12.66 1.75
CA GLY A 216 4.37 -12.79 2.69
C GLY A 216 5.70 -12.22 2.20
N ILE A 217 6.45 -11.71 3.17
CA ILE A 217 7.81 -11.17 2.99
C ILE A 217 8.85 -12.04 3.69
N GLU A 218 10.10 -11.94 3.28
CA GLU A 218 11.24 -12.62 3.91
C GLU A 218 12.23 -11.62 4.51
N VAL A 219 12.56 -11.79 5.79
CA VAL A 219 13.69 -11.10 6.44
C VAL A 219 14.90 -12.03 6.44
N ILE A 220 15.99 -11.59 5.83
CA ILE A 220 17.22 -12.35 5.62
C ILE A 220 18.31 -11.78 6.51
N SER A 221 19.05 -12.65 7.21
CA SER A 221 20.12 -12.25 8.12
C SER A 221 21.32 -13.19 8.03
N PRO A 222 22.56 -12.71 8.22
CA PRO A 222 23.71 -13.59 8.40
C PRO A 222 23.64 -14.43 9.69
N ASP A 223 22.91 -13.94 10.69
CA ASP A 223 22.72 -14.60 11.98
C ASP A 223 21.37 -15.34 12.04
N VAL A 224 21.25 -16.32 12.94
CA VAL A 224 19.95 -16.90 13.27
C VAL A 224 19.15 -15.85 14.04
N ILE A 225 18.02 -15.44 13.50
CA ILE A 225 17.18 -14.37 14.05
C ILE A 225 15.78 -14.87 14.42
N ARG A 226 15.08 -14.05 15.20
CA ARG A 226 13.61 -14.02 15.27
C ARG A 226 13.15 -12.58 15.09
N LEU A 227 11.87 -12.40 14.76
CA LEU A 227 11.25 -11.08 14.67
C LEU A 227 10.30 -10.88 15.85
N ASP A 228 10.50 -9.81 16.60
CA ASP A 228 9.70 -9.47 17.77
C ASP A 228 8.79 -8.26 17.40
N PRO A 229 7.45 -8.40 17.44
CA PRO A 229 6.53 -7.29 17.27
C PRO A 229 6.82 -6.10 18.18
N VAL A 230 6.71 -4.89 17.65
CA VAL A 230 6.82 -3.65 18.43
C VAL A 230 5.42 -3.16 18.77
N ASN A 231 4.90 -3.58 19.93
CA ASN A 231 3.57 -3.22 20.40
C ASN A 231 3.34 -1.70 20.39
N GLY A 232 2.16 -1.28 19.91
CA GLY A 232 1.77 0.13 19.81
C GLY A 232 2.33 0.84 18.58
N SER A 233 2.89 0.10 17.63
CA SER A 233 3.32 0.63 16.34
C SER A 233 2.26 0.50 15.24
N GLU A 234 1.15 -0.18 15.55
CA GLU A 234 0.12 -0.58 14.61
C GLU A 234 -0.80 0.59 14.26
N ILE A 235 -0.84 0.96 12.98
CA ILE A 235 -1.59 2.12 12.50
C ILE A 235 -2.21 1.83 11.13
N LEU A 236 -3.45 2.29 10.94
CA LEU A 236 -4.14 2.24 9.66
C LEU A 236 -4.23 3.63 9.05
N TYR A 237 -3.93 3.75 7.77
CA TYR A 237 -4.18 4.95 6.96
C TYR A 237 -5.25 4.67 5.91
N SER A 238 -6.07 5.68 5.66
CA SER A 238 -7.06 5.70 4.59
C SER A 238 -7.20 7.12 4.05
N ASN A 239 -7.89 7.30 2.92
CA ASN A 239 -8.20 8.65 2.42
C ASN A 239 -9.10 9.46 3.38
N ALA A 240 -9.86 8.80 4.28
CA ALA A 240 -10.62 9.48 5.34
C ALA A 240 -9.74 9.83 6.56
N HIS A 241 -8.63 9.11 6.77
CA HIS A 241 -7.75 9.23 7.93
C HIS A 241 -6.29 9.42 7.52
N GLY A 242 -5.97 10.59 6.96
CA GLY A 242 -4.61 10.93 6.54
C GLY A 242 -3.61 11.05 7.71
N ASN A 243 -4.09 11.25 8.94
CA ASN A 243 -3.25 11.23 10.15
C ASN A 243 -3.14 9.83 10.78
N GLY A 244 -3.82 8.84 10.20
CA GLY A 244 -3.89 7.47 10.68
C GLY A 244 -4.84 7.25 11.85
N ILE A 245 -5.20 5.98 12.05
CA ILE A 245 -5.98 5.46 13.17
C ILE A 245 -5.11 4.43 13.89
N ASP A 246 -4.85 4.64 15.18
CA ASP A 246 -4.20 3.62 16.00
C ASP A 246 -5.07 2.36 16.02
N LEU A 247 -4.46 1.24 15.67
CA LEU A 247 -5.12 -0.06 15.74
C LEU A 247 -5.10 -0.50 17.21
N ASN A 248 -6.10 -0.04 17.98
CA ASN A 248 -6.33 -0.39 19.39
C ASN A 248 -6.72 -1.87 19.63
N TYR A 249 -6.29 -2.76 18.73
CA TYR A 249 -6.60 -4.17 18.66
C TYR A 249 -5.30 -4.93 18.41
N ASP A 250 -5.26 -6.22 18.76
CA ASP A 250 -4.08 -7.03 18.57
C ASP A 250 -3.97 -7.57 17.13
N LEU A 251 -3.19 -6.84 16.30
CA LEU A 251 -2.87 -7.19 14.91
C LEU A 251 -2.05 -8.48 14.79
N TRP A 252 -1.42 -8.94 15.88
CA TRP A 252 -0.60 -10.15 15.92
C TRP A 252 -1.38 -11.37 16.42
N SER A 253 -2.64 -11.16 16.84
CA SER A 253 -3.51 -12.24 17.27
C SER A 253 -4.08 -13.02 16.08
N PRO A 254 -4.40 -14.32 16.25
CA PRO A 254 -5.09 -15.10 15.21
C PRO A 254 -6.46 -14.52 14.80
N THR A 255 -7.09 -13.74 15.68
CA THR A 255 -8.36 -13.05 15.36
C THR A 255 -8.12 -11.86 14.44
N GLY A 256 -6.98 -11.19 14.59
CA GLY A 256 -6.64 -9.95 13.91
C GLY A 256 -7.38 -8.72 14.43
N THR A 257 -7.37 -7.67 13.60
CA THR A 257 -7.96 -6.36 13.87
C THR A 257 -9.04 -6.05 12.84
N PRO A 258 -10.24 -5.56 13.24
CA PRO A 258 -11.23 -5.10 12.27
C PRO A 258 -10.70 -3.92 11.46
N LEU A 259 -10.93 -3.95 10.15
CA LEU A 259 -10.59 -2.86 9.24
C LEU A 259 -11.85 -2.10 8.82
N GLY A 260 -11.67 -0.86 8.40
CA GLY A 260 -12.70 -0.09 7.74
C GLY A 260 -12.18 1.27 7.30
N TYR A 261 -12.90 1.91 6.39
CA TYR A 261 -12.43 3.13 5.73
C TYR A 261 -12.49 4.35 6.67
N GLU A 262 -13.61 4.55 7.38
CA GLU A 262 -13.82 5.68 8.31
C GLU A 262 -13.68 5.29 9.78
N GLN A 263 -13.82 4.01 10.10
CA GLN A 263 -13.77 3.48 11.46
C GLN A 263 -13.47 1.98 11.39
N LEU A 264 -12.94 1.42 12.48
CA LEU A 264 -12.53 0.02 12.57
C LEU A 264 -13.74 -0.91 12.81
N ASP A 265 -14.71 -0.93 11.89
CA ASP A 265 -16.01 -1.59 12.04
C ASP A 265 -16.19 -2.87 11.20
N GLY A 266 -15.15 -3.29 10.48
CA GLY A 266 -15.17 -4.48 9.63
C GLY A 266 -15.81 -4.26 8.26
N ARG A 267 -16.16 -3.02 7.87
CA ARG A 267 -16.86 -2.74 6.62
C ARG A 267 -15.93 -2.05 5.61
N MET A 268 -15.74 -2.70 4.47
CA MET A 268 -14.93 -2.18 3.36
C MET A 268 -15.79 -1.99 2.11
N ARG A 269 -15.87 -0.73 1.65
CA ARG A 269 -16.61 -0.35 0.44
C ARG A 269 -15.84 -0.78 -0.82
N PRO A 270 -16.52 -1.20 -1.90
CA PRO A 270 -15.85 -1.45 -3.18
C PRO A 270 -15.15 -0.20 -3.71
N GLY A 271 -13.98 -0.39 -4.30
CA GLY A 271 -13.26 0.65 -5.04
C GLY A 271 -11.96 1.11 -4.42
N TYR A 272 -10.99 1.39 -5.29
CA TYR A 272 -9.63 1.83 -4.97
C TYR A 272 -9.57 3.03 -4.00
N GLN A 273 -10.49 3.99 -4.11
CA GLN A 273 -10.54 5.17 -3.26
C GLN A 273 -10.86 4.86 -1.79
N TYR A 274 -11.38 3.66 -1.50
CA TYR A 274 -11.68 3.18 -0.15
C TYR A 274 -10.63 2.20 0.38
N SER A 275 -9.52 2.02 -0.35
CA SER A 275 -8.39 1.23 0.12
C SER A 275 -7.82 1.75 1.44
N VAL A 276 -7.19 0.85 2.18
CA VAL A 276 -6.50 1.15 3.42
C VAL A 276 -5.10 0.55 3.41
N TYR A 277 -4.19 1.19 4.14
CA TYR A 277 -2.85 0.68 4.41
C TYR A 277 -2.71 0.43 5.90
N VAL A 278 -2.35 -0.78 6.28
CA VAL A 278 -2.03 -1.17 7.65
C VAL A 278 -0.52 -1.24 7.80
N PHE A 279 0.01 -0.60 8.83
CA PHE A 279 1.43 -0.63 9.15
C PHE A 279 1.65 -1.20 10.55
N ALA A 280 2.79 -1.87 10.72
CA ALA A 280 3.28 -2.31 12.01
C ALA A 280 4.80 -2.41 11.97
N LYS A 281 5.45 -2.46 13.14
CA LYS A 281 6.90 -2.66 13.22
C LYS A 281 7.26 -3.99 13.83
N VAL A 282 8.36 -4.55 13.35
CA VAL A 282 9.08 -5.67 13.98
C VAL A 282 10.51 -5.28 14.28
N ARG A 283 11.06 -5.84 15.35
CA ARG A 283 12.49 -5.77 15.68
C ARG A 283 13.16 -7.08 15.31
N VAL A 284 14.31 -6.99 14.66
CA VAL A 284 15.18 -8.13 14.41
C VAL A 284 16.00 -8.41 15.67
N THR A 285 15.94 -9.65 16.16
CA THR A 285 16.68 -10.09 17.35
C THR A 285 17.50 -11.33 17.00
N ALA A 286 18.82 -11.24 17.08
CA ALA A 286 19.71 -12.39 16.95
C ALA A 286 19.54 -13.36 18.12
N VAL A 287 19.62 -14.65 17.81
CA VAL A 287 19.42 -15.73 18.77
C VAL A 287 20.64 -16.65 18.74
N GLY A 288 21.62 -16.31 19.58
CA GLY A 288 22.83 -17.11 19.82
C GLY A 288 22.60 -18.30 20.74
#